data_AF-A0A7C3XDH3-F1
#
_entry.id   AF-A0A7C3XDH3-F1
#
_cell.length_a   1.000
_cell.length_b   1.000
_cell.length_c   1.000
_cell.angle_alpha   90.00
_cell.angle_beta   90.00
_cell.angle_gamma   90.00
#
_symmetry.space_group_name_H-M   'P 1'
#
loop_
_entity.id
_entity.type
_entity.pdbx_description
1 polymer ?
#
loop_
_entity_poly.entity_id
_entity_poly.type
_entity_poly.pdbx_seq_one_letter_code
_entity_poly.pdbx_strand_id
1 'polypeptide(L)'
;ILDAYGSDLIVLETVGAGQSDVKVAKLAHTTIVVLTPAVGDEVQLMKSGLIEIADIFVVNKADLPGADLMEEMLKLSMPKNGWVRPVIKTIAKVGVGVQEVVESIDKHREYVESKTSSRES
;
A
#
# COMPACT_ATOMS: atom_id res chain seq x y z
N ILE A 1 26.51 11.82 14.91
CA ILE A 1 25.59 12.97 15.14
C ILE A 1 24.72 13.13 13.89
N LEU A 2 23.79 12.19 13.67
CA LEU A 2 22.72 12.20 12.64
C LEU A 2 21.61 11.18 13.00
N ASP A 3 21.89 10.26 13.92
CA ASP A 3 20.98 9.22 14.44
C ASP A 3 19.79 9.74 15.30
N ALA A 4 19.65 11.05 15.52
CA ALA A 4 18.66 11.65 16.42
C ALA A 4 17.55 12.45 15.71
N TYR A 5 17.45 12.38 14.38
CA TYR A 5 16.37 13.03 13.59
C TYR A 5 15.52 12.07 12.75
N GLY A 6 15.73 10.76 12.88
CA GLY A 6 14.63 9.79 12.82
C GLY A 6 13.89 9.60 11.49
N SER A 7 14.56 9.59 10.33
CA SER A 7 14.32 8.60 9.26
C SER A 7 15.17 8.85 7.99
N ASP A 8 15.92 7.83 7.56
CA ASP A 8 16.38 7.67 6.17
C ASP A 8 15.28 6.97 5.36
N LEU A 9 14.17 7.67 5.07
CA LEU A 9 13.07 7.12 4.24
C LEU A 9 13.48 7.19 2.75
N ILE A 10 13.65 6.03 2.12
CA ILE A 10 13.87 5.93 0.68
C ILE A 10 12.55 5.56 0.00
N VAL A 11 12.05 6.44 -0.86
CA VAL A 11 10.87 6.17 -1.68
C VAL A 11 11.31 5.67 -3.05
N LEU A 12 10.77 4.52 -3.46
CA LEU A 12 10.96 3.94 -4.78
C LEU A 12 9.61 3.98 -5.51
N GLU A 13 9.57 4.69 -6.63
CA GLU A 13 8.41 4.74 -7.52
C GLU A 13 8.70 3.93 -8.79
N THR A 14 7.77 3.07 -9.18
CA THR A 14 7.84 2.31 -10.43
C THR A 14 7.23 3.11 -11.58
N VAL A 15 7.64 2.82 -12.82
CA VAL A 15 7.10 3.52 -14.00
C VAL A 15 5.67 3.05 -14.32
N GLY A 16 5.33 1.82 -13.91
CA GLY A 16 3.99 1.26 -14.06
C GLY A 16 3.77 0.06 -13.13
N ALA A 17 2.86 -0.83 -13.54
CA ALA A 17 2.48 -2.04 -12.80
C ALA A 17 2.83 -3.33 -13.58
N GLY A 18 3.87 -3.29 -14.42
CA GLY A 18 4.32 -4.47 -15.17
C GLY A 18 5.04 -5.49 -14.29
N GLN A 19 5.32 -6.68 -14.82
CA GLN A 19 6.00 -7.74 -14.06
C GLN A 19 7.38 -7.31 -13.52
N SER A 20 8.10 -6.47 -14.25
CA SER A 20 9.40 -5.94 -13.80
C SER A 20 9.22 -4.99 -12.62
N ASP A 21 8.21 -4.11 -12.66
CA ASP A 21 7.89 -3.17 -11.59
C ASP A 21 7.49 -3.91 -10.30
N VAL A 22 6.65 -4.95 -10.42
CA VAL A 22 6.22 -5.80 -9.29
C VAL A 22 7.42 -6.47 -8.61
N LYS A 23 8.43 -6.89 -9.37
CA LYS A 23 9.66 -7.49 -8.80
C LYS A 23 10.48 -6.46 -8.02
N VAL A 24 10.57 -5.24 -8.52
CA VAL A 24 11.28 -4.15 -7.84
C VAL A 24 10.56 -3.78 -6.55
N ALA A 25 9.23 -3.66 -6.59
CA ALA A 25 8.42 -3.34 -5.42
C ALA A 25 8.63 -4.34 -4.27
N LYS A 26 8.78 -5.64 -4.57
CA LYS A 26 9.05 -6.69 -3.57
C LYS A 26 10.38 -6.53 -2.79
N LEU A 27 11.27 -5.65 -3.23
CA LEU A 27 12.51 -5.35 -2.50
C LEU A 27 12.30 -4.36 -1.35
N ALA A 28 11.16 -3.65 -1.32
CA ALA A 28 10.84 -2.69 -0.29
C ALA A 28 10.32 -3.38 0.99
N HIS A 29 10.62 -2.78 2.15
CA HIS A 29 10.07 -3.23 3.45
C HIS A 29 8.56 -3.03 3.55
N THR A 30 8.05 -1.98 2.91
CA THR A 30 6.62 -1.67 2.82
C THR A 30 6.31 -1.34 1.37
N THR A 31 5.39 -2.08 0.77
CA THR A 31 4.91 -1.82 -0.59
C THR A 31 3.54 -1.17 -0.55
N ILE A 32 3.37 -0.07 -1.28
CA ILE A 32 2.10 0.65 -1.39
C ILE A 32 1.60 0.54 -2.82
N VAL A 33 0.37 0.08 -3.01
CA VAL A 33 -0.30 0.07 -4.31
C VAL A 33 -1.32 1.19 -4.37
N VAL A 34 -1.05 2.17 -5.23
CA VAL A 34 -1.93 3.32 -5.46
C VAL A 34 -2.78 3.07 -6.70
N LEU A 35 -4.10 3.13 -6.52
CA LEU A 35 -5.11 2.90 -7.54
C LEU A 35 -6.00 4.13 -7.63
N THR A 36 -6.70 4.30 -8.74
CA THR A 36 -7.79 5.28 -8.86
C THR A 36 -9.10 4.54 -9.07
N PRO A 37 -10.25 5.12 -8.68
CA PRO A 37 -11.56 4.58 -9.06
C PRO A 37 -11.63 4.46 -10.58
N ALA A 38 -11.68 3.25 -11.10
CA ALA A 38 -11.74 2.97 -12.52
C ALA A 38 -12.91 2.01 -12.76
N VAL A 39 -13.87 2.42 -13.60
CA VAL A 39 -15.03 1.61 -13.93
C VAL A 39 -14.63 0.57 -14.97
N GLY A 40 -14.72 -0.71 -14.63
CA GLY A 40 -14.58 -1.83 -15.57
C GLY A 40 -13.20 -2.49 -15.65
N ASP A 41 -12.20 -2.02 -14.88
CA ASP A 41 -10.84 -2.59 -14.84
C ASP A 41 -10.51 -3.28 -13.50
N GLU A 42 -11.48 -3.33 -12.60
CA GLU A 42 -11.33 -3.85 -11.25
C GLU A 42 -10.91 -5.32 -11.23
N VAL A 43 -11.47 -6.11 -12.15
CA VAL A 43 -11.18 -7.55 -12.29
C VAL A 43 -9.76 -7.79 -12.80
N GLN A 44 -9.24 -6.93 -13.68
CA GLN A 44 -7.87 -7.06 -14.17
C GLN A 44 -6.87 -6.70 -13.08
N LEU A 45 -7.15 -5.65 -12.29
CA LEU A 45 -6.36 -5.29 -11.12
C LEU A 45 -6.25 -6.47 -10.15
N MET A 46 -7.34 -7.19 -9.88
CA MET A 46 -7.29 -8.38 -9.02
C MET A 46 -6.44 -9.53 -9.57
N LYS A 47 -6.31 -9.63 -10.90
CA LYS A 47 -5.53 -10.69 -11.58
C LYS A 47 -4.06 -10.33 -11.76
N SER A 48 -3.67 -9.09 -11.47
CA SER A 48 -2.33 -8.57 -11.77
C SER A 48 -1.22 -9.02 -10.81
N GLY A 49 -1.56 -9.74 -9.74
CA GLY A 49 -0.62 -10.08 -8.66
C GLY A 49 -0.28 -8.91 -7.74
N LEU A 50 -0.85 -7.72 -7.98
CA LEU A 50 -0.69 -6.56 -7.10
C LEU A 50 -1.23 -6.81 -5.70
N ILE A 51 -2.28 -7.62 -5.57
CA ILE A 51 -2.85 -7.94 -4.25
C ILE A 51 -1.81 -8.61 -3.34
N GLU A 52 -1.01 -9.49 -3.92
CA GLU A 52 -0.06 -10.31 -3.17
C GLU A 52 1.12 -9.49 -2.64
N ILE A 53 1.44 -8.37 -3.29
CA ILE A 53 2.61 -7.55 -2.93
C ILE A 53 2.26 -6.34 -2.06
N ALA A 54 1.01 -5.88 -2.05
CA ALA A 54 0.65 -4.61 -1.47
C ALA A 54 0.43 -4.69 0.04
N ASP A 55 1.29 -4.08 0.85
CA ASP A 55 1.10 -3.99 2.31
C ASP A 55 0.08 -2.93 2.70
N ILE A 56 -0.06 -1.91 1.85
CA ILE A 56 -1.02 -0.82 1.97
C ILE A 56 -1.65 -0.58 0.59
N PHE A 57 -2.97 -0.42 0.55
CA PHE A 57 -3.65 0.06 -0.65
C PHE A 57 -4.09 1.50 -0.47
N VAL A 58 -3.95 2.27 -1.54
CA VAL A 58 -4.45 3.64 -1.61
C VAL A 58 -5.40 3.75 -2.78
N VAL A 59 -6.64 4.18 -2.52
CA VAL A 59 -7.60 4.56 -3.55
C VAL A 59 -7.54 6.08 -3.68
N ASN A 60 -6.69 6.58 -4.57
CA ASN A 60 -6.49 8.00 -4.84
C ASN A 60 -7.54 8.54 -5.83
N LYS A 61 -7.78 9.86 -5.80
CA LYS A 61 -8.92 10.51 -6.47
C LYS A 61 -10.26 10.00 -5.92
N ALA A 62 -10.34 9.84 -4.61
CA ALA A 62 -11.54 9.35 -3.93
C ALA A 62 -12.77 10.29 -4.05
N ASP A 63 -12.58 11.49 -4.60
CA ASP A 63 -13.64 12.38 -5.05
C ASP A 63 -14.39 11.89 -6.30
N LEU A 64 -13.84 10.90 -7.01
CA LEU A 64 -14.47 10.31 -8.18
C LEU A 64 -15.47 9.20 -7.81
N PRO A 65 -16.56 9.03 -8.59
CA PRO A 65 -17.47 7.90 -8.42
C PRO A 65 -16.76 6.54 -8.45
N GLY A 66 -17.22 5.61 -7.62
CA GLY A 66 -16.68 4.26 -7.54
C GLY A 66 -15.56 4.07 -6.52
N ALA A 67 -15.12 5.12 -5.82
CA ALA A 67 -14.09 5.01 -4.78
C ALA A 67 -14.50 4.05 -3.64
N ASP A 68 -15.75 4.15 -3.18
CA ASP A 68 -16.27 3.27 -2.12
C ASP A 68 -16.37 1.81 -2.57
N LEU A 69 -16.82 1.58 -3.80
CA LEU A 69 -16.90 0.25 -4.40
C LEU A 69 -15.51 -0.40 -4.52
N MET A 70 -14.52 0.37 -4.98
CA MET A 70 -13.14 -0.10 -5.11
C MET A 70 -12.56 -0.46 -3.74
N GLU A 71 -12.79 0.39 -2.73
CA GLU A 71 -12.37 0.13 -1.36
C GLU A 71 -12.97 -1.17 -0.82
N GLU A 72 -14.28 -1.36 -0.96
CA GLU A 72 -14.99 -2.57 -0.52
C GLU A 72 -14.47 -3.82 -1.21
N MET A 73 -14.29 -3.76 -2.53
CA MET A 73 -13.80 -4.89 -3.32
C MET A 73 -12.38 -5.29 -2.92
N LEU A 74 -11.48 -4.33 -2.69
CA LEU A 74 -10.15 -4.61 -2.16
C LEU A 74 -10.22 -5.31 -0.80
N LYS A 75 -11.04 -4.78 0.12
CA LYS A 75 -11.24 -5.38 1.46
C LYS A 75 -11.74 -6.82 1.40
N LEU A 76 -12.62 -7.13 0.45
CA LEU A 76 -13.17 -8.48 0.27
C LEU A 76 -12.18 -9.48 -0.34
N SER A 77 -11.21 -8.99 -1.13
CA SER A 77 -10.30 -9.85 -1.90
C SER A 77 -9.01 -10.19 -1.15
N MET A 78 -8.78 -9.58 0.01
CA MET A 78 -7.58 -9.79 0.81
C MET A 78 -7.73 -10.98 1.77
N PRO A 79 -6.69 -11.81 1.91
CA PRO A 79 -6.68 -12.85 2.93
C PRO A 79 -6.59 -12.21 4.33
N LYS A 80 -7.29 -12.78 5.31
CA LYS A 80 -7.40 -12.23 6.68
C LYS A 80 -6.34 -12.77 7.66
N ASN A 81 -5.17 -13.18 7.16
CA ASN A 81 -4.09 -13.74 7.97
C ASN A 81 -2.87 -12.80 8.00
N GLY A 82 -2.24 -12.67 9.18
CA GLY A 82 -1.05 -11.83 9.33
C GLY A 82 -1.38 -10.33 9.39
N TRP A 83 -0.62 -9.52 8.64
CA TRP A 83 -0.83 -8.07 8.55
C TRP A 83 -2.18 -7.73 7.92
N VAL A 84 -2.96 -6.88 8.60
CA VAL A 84 -4.22 -6.37 8.06
C VAL A 84 -3.89 -5.19 7.16
N ARG A 85 -3.83 -5.45 5.86
CA ARG A 85 -3.52 -4.47 4.82
C ARG A 85 -4.59 -3.36 4.78
N PRO A 86 -4.30 -2.11 5.17
CA PRO A 86 -5.28 -1.04 5.15
C PRO A 86 -5.59 -0.62 3.71
N VAL A 87 -6.83 -0.20 3.47
CA VAL A 87 -7.27 0.44 2.22
C VAL A 87 -7.65 1.87 2.56
N ILE A 88 -6.87 2.83 2.08
CA ILE A 88 -6.97 4.24 2.46
C ILE A 88 -7.43 5.05 1.26
N LYS A 89 -8.49 5.83 1.42
CA LYS A 89 -8.95 6.75 0.38
C LYS A 89 -8.19 8.06 0.46
N THR A 90 -7.72 8.55 -0.67
CA THR A 90 -6.99 9.82 -0.74
C THR A 90 -7.50 10.73 -1.84
N ILE A 91 -7.33 12.03 -1.64
CA ILE A 91 -7.37 13.03 -2.71
C ILE A 91 -6.03 13.75 -2.66
N ALA A 92 -5.00 13.12 -3.23
CA ALA A 92 -3.61 13.54 -3.05
C ALA A 92 -3.37 15.01 -3.44
N LYS A 93 -4.07 15.51 -4.47
CA LYS A 93 -3.97 16.90 -4.95
C LYS A 93 -4.29 17.94 -3.85
N VAL A 94 -5.12 17.58 -2.88
CA VAL A 94 -5.51 18.47 -1.76
C VAL A 94 -5.06 17.93 -0.40
N GLY A 95 -4.20 16.91 -0.38
CA GLY A 95 -3.61 16.35 0.84
C GLY A 95 -4.53 15.46 1.68
N VAL A 96 -5.77 15.19 1.24
CA VAL A 96 -6.72 14.35 2.01
C VAL A 96 -6.24 12.90 2.06
N GLY A 97 -6.20 12.33 3.27
CA GLY A 97 -5.82 10.94 3.53
C GLY A 97 -4.31 10.67 3.48
N VAL A 98 -3.48 11.63 3.08
CA VAL A 98 -2.01 11.44 2.98
C VAL A 98 -1.39 11.14 4.34
N GLN A 99 -1.84 11.82 5.39
CA GLN A 99 -1.35 11.57 6.76
C GLN A 99 -1.66 10.14 7.23
N GLU A 100 -2.84 9.61 6.91
CA GLU A 100 -3.23 8.24 7.24
C GLU A 100 -2.37 7.20 6.51
N VAL A 101 -1.95 7.50 5.27
CA VAL A 101 -0.97 6.67 4.53
C VAL A 101 0.36 6.64 5.27
N VAL A 102 0.88 7.79 5.70
CA VAL A 102 2.16 7.87 6.43
C VAL A 102 2.09 7.07 7.73
N GLU A 103 1.03 7.26 8.53
CA GLU A 103 0.83 6.50 9.76
C GLU A 103 0.74 4.99 9.52
N SER A 104 0.18 4.58 8.39
CA SER A 104 0.09 3.16 8.02
C SER A 104 1.43 2.57 7.60
N ILE A 105 2.31 3.37 6.99
CA ILE A 105 3.69 2.97 6.70
C ILE A 105 4.44 2.68 7.99
N ASP A 106 4.32 3.58 8.98
CA ASP A 106 4.97 3.41 10.29
C ASP A 106 4.47 2.15 11.01
N LYS A 107 3.15 1.93 11.05
CA LYS A 107 2.57 0.71 11.64
C LYS A 107 3.03 -0.57 10.93
N HIS A 108 3.15 -0.55 9.61
CA HIS A 108 3.63 -1.74 8.88
C HIS A 108 5.12 -2.00 9.17
N ARG A 109 5.93 -0.94 9.24
CA ARG A 109 7.33 -1.05 9.63
C ARG A 109 7.48 -1.71 11.01
N GLU A 110 6.74 -1.24 12.01
CA GLU A 110 6.72 -1.82 13.36
C GLU A 110 6.31 -3.30 13.32
N TYR A 111 5.29 -3.65 12.52
CA TYR A 111 4.87 -5.03 12.34
C TYR A 111 6.00 -5.91 11.79
N VAL A 112 6.71 -5.47 10.76
CA VAL A 112 7.83 -6.20 10.15
C VAL A 112 8.98 -6.37 11.15
N GLU A 113 9.34 -5.31 11.87
CA GLU A 113 10.41 -5.33 12.89
C GLU A 113 10.08 -6.32 14.02
N SER A 114 8.83 -6.34 14.50
CA SER A 114 8.37 -7.27 15.54
C SER A 114 8.46 -8.74 15.10
N LYS A 115 8.20 -9.03 13.81
CA LYS A 115 8.25 -10.39 13.27
C LYS A 115 9.68 -10.89 13.06
N THR A 116 10.59 -10.01 12.69
CA THR A 116 12.02 -10.34 12.53
C THR A 116 12.64 -10.72 13.87
N SER A 117 12.40 -9.93 14.93
CA SER A 117 12.92 -10.20 16.28
C SER A 117 12.42 -11.53 16.87
N SER A 118 11.17 -11.91 16.56
CA SER A 118 10.58 -13.18 17.02
C SER A 118 11.09 -14.45 16.30
N ARG A 119 11.84 -14.31 15.20
CA ARG A 119 12.42 -15.43 14.44
C ARG A 119 13.86 -15.74 14.84
N GLU A 120 14.53 -14.81 15.53
CA GLU A 120 15.93 -14.92 15.94
C GLU A 120 16.08 -15.36 17.42
N SER A 121 14.97 -15.58 18.12
CA SER A 121 14.90 -16.16 19.49
C SER A 121 14.35 -17.57 19.46
#